data_AF-A0A9D7EYP7-F1
#
_entry.id   AF-A0A9D7EYP7-F1
#
_cell.length_a   1.000
_cell.length_b   1.000
_cell.length_c   1.000
_cell.angle_alpha   90.00
_cell.angle_beta   90.00
_cell.angle_gamma   90.00
#
_symmetry.space_group_name_H-M   'P 1'
#
loop_
_entity.id
_entity.type
_entity.pdbx_description
1 polymer ?
#
loop_
_entity_poly.entity_id
_entity_poly.type
_entity_poly.pdbx_seq_one_letter_code
_entity_poly.pdbx_strand_id
1 'polypeptide(L)'
;MKIKTKIAFAAIALSGLLFTWVSCNNNKISSATTSKSDEIVIPVNPDFFIAAGLLEPITKVDYKLSDGSTAECYKIVTKSIPTEHQMGPWCPTNINDGADKGGIWMEGGIAHDVDGAFIKNMASFYKDATWKMYNADGSINVTNSKEACEAAARPDVDPAYKNFCVQCMPSYVDGLKQIFYIPVVPVKSSSDTKIICHKAATKWWQGWTSTEWTKRVVVDP
;
A
#
# COMPACT_ATOMS: atom_id res chain seq x y z
N MET A 1 -36.73 37.11 -47.58
CA MET A 1 -37.27 36.10 -48.50
C MET A 1 -38.38 35.34 -47.77
N LYS A 2 -39.63 35.52 -48.20
CA LYS A 2 -40.82 34.89 -47.61
C LYS A 2 -41.05 33.54 -48.32
N ILE A 3 -41.20 32.45 -47.58
CA ILE A 3 -41.97 31.29 -48.04
C ILE A 3 -42.89 30.86 -46.90
N LYS A 4 -44.19 31.03 -47.16
CA LYS A 4 -45.31 30.51 -46.38
C LYS A 4 -45.71 29.18 -47.01
N THR A 5 -45.96 28.15 -46.20
CA THR A 5 -46.96 27.13 -46.57
C THR A 5 -47.66 26.65 -45.30
N LYS A 6 -48.99 26.82 -45.28
CA LYS A 6 -49.95 26.31 -44.30
C LYS A 6 -50.58 25.01 -44.84
N ILE A 7 -51.45 24.40 -44.01
CA ILE A 7 -52.58 23.47 -44.30
C ILE A 7 -52.27 22.04 -43.80
N ALA A 8 -53.13 21.31 -43.10
CA ALA A 8 -54.34 21.58 -42.30
C ALA A 8 -54.69 20.32 -41.49
N PHE A 9 -55.60 20.51 -40.54
CA PHE A 9 -56.19 19.59 -39.57
C PHE A 9 -56.89 18.34 -40.15
N ALA A 10 -56.85 17.24 -39.39
CA ALA A 10 -58.00 16.35 -39.21
C ALA A 10 -57.98 15.74 -37.81
N ALA A 11 -59.07 15.94 -37.06
CA ALA A 11 -59.31 15.43 -35.72
C ALA A 11 -60.14 14.14 -35.78
N ILE A 12 -59.83 13.15 -34.94
CA ILE A 12 -60.79 12.11 -34.52
C ILE A 12 -60.61 11.88 -33.02
N ALA A 13 -61.73 11.84 -32.32
CA ALA A 13 -61.89 11.95 -30.89
C ALA A 13 -62.13 10.59 -30.19
N LEU A 14 -62.04 10.67 -28.86
CA LEU A 14 -62.87 10.00 -27.84
C LEU A 14 -62.37 8.72 -27.13
N SER A 15 -62.69 8.71 -25.83
CA SER A 15 -62.66 7.63 -24.83
C SER A 15 -61.31 7.49 -24.11
N GLY A 16 -61.10 7.97 -22.88
CA GLY A 16 -62.01 8.02 -21.72
C GLY A 16 -61.82 6.76 -20.89
N LEU A 17 -60.91 6.79 -19.90
CA LEU A 17 -60.94 5.85 -18.78
C LEU A 17 -60.17 6.41 -17.57
N LEU A 18 -60.95 6.87 -16.58
CA LEU A 18 -60.55 7.02 -15.20
C LEU A 18 -60.19 5.65 -14.62
N PHE A 19 -59.05 5.55 -13.94
CA PHE A 19 -58.81 4.47 -12.99
C PHE A 19 -58.30 5.06 -11.67
N THR A 20 -59.24 5.27 -10.75
CA THR A 20 -58.98 5.37 -9.32
C THR A 20 -59.29 4.03 -8.65
N TRP A 21 -58.29 3.52 -7.93
CA TRP A 21 -58.33 2.77 -6.68
C TRP A 21 -59.29 1.58 -6.55
N VAL A 22 -58.74 0.37 -6.54
CA VAL A 22 -59.25 -0.75 -5.72
C VAL A 22 -58.09 -1.51 -5.08
N SER A 23 -58.25 -1.70 -3.77
CA SER A 23 -57.46 -2.41 -2.77
C SER A 23 -57.36 -3.93 -2.98
N CYS A 24 -56.30 -4.56 -2.45
CA CYS A 24 -56.25 -5.90 -1.80
C CYS A 24 -54.78 -6.34 -1.68
N ASN A 25 -54.31 -7.18 -0.76
CA ASN A 25 -54.64 -7.60 0.60
C ASN A 25 -53.41 -8.43 1.01
N ASN A 26 -53.12 -8.58 2.31
CA ASN A 26 -51.96 -9.34 2.80
C ASN A 26 -51.89 -10.75 2.22
N ASN A 27 -50.92 -11.00 1.32
CA ASN A 27 -50.44 -12.33 1.03
C ASN A 27 -48.97 -12.40 1.44
N LYS A 28 -48.67 -13.34 2.35
CA LYS A 28 -47.32 -13.70 2.75
C LYS A 28 -46.55 -14.13 1.51
N ILE A 29 -45.79 -13.21 0.94
CA ILE A 29 -44.72 -13.55 0.02
C ILE A 29 -43.54 -13.88 0.92
N SER A 30 -43.34 -15.18 1.13
CA SER A 30 -42.05 -15.72 1.56
C SER A 30 -40.97 -14.99 0.77
N SER A 31 -40.04 -14.35 1.48
CA SER A 31 -38.77 -13.92 0.91
C SER A 31 -38.28 -15.04 0.01
N ALA A 32 -38.29 -14.78 -1.29
CA ALA A 32 -37.57 -15.59 -2.24
C ALA A 32 -36.17 -15.73 -1.67
N THR A 33 -35.81 -16.98 -1.37
CA THR A 33 -34.46 -17.39 -1.03
C THR A 33 -33.54 -16.76 -2.07
N THR A 34 -32.85 -15.68 -1.69
CA THR A 34 -31.67 -15.22 -2.41
C THR A 34 -30.74 -16.40 -2.43
N SER A 35 -30.60 -17.00 -3.61
CA SER A 35 -29.69 -18.09 -3.89
C SER A 35 -28.32 -17.69 -3.35
N LYS A 36 -27.90 -18.35 -2.27
CA LYS A 36 -26.51 -18.33 -1.79
C LYS A 36 -25.69 -18.78 -3.00
N SER A 37 -24.95 -17.87 -3.63
CA SER A 37 -23.84 -18.32 -4.46
C SER A 37 -22.92 -19.08 -3.51
N ASP A 38 -22.76 -20.38 -3.71
CA ASP A 38 -21.81 -21.16 -2.94
C ASP A 38 -20.42 -20.54 -3.17
N GLU A 39 -19.95 -19.80 -2.18
CA GLU A 39 -18.66 -19.14 -2.21
C GLU A 39 -17.59 -20.25 -2.11
N ILE A 40 -16.83 -20.45 -3.18
CA ILE A 40 -15.77 -21.44 -3.23
C ILE A 40 -14.60 -20.91 -2.39
N VAL A 41 -14.37 -21.52 -1.23
CA VAL A 41 -13.20 -21.23 -0.39
C VAL A 41 -12.09 -22.20 -0.76
N ILE A 42 -11.00 -21.68 -1.32
CA ILE A 42 -9.80 -22.45 -1.66
C ILE A 42 -8.84 -22.40 -0.46
N PRO A 43 -8.42 -23.55 0.10
CA PRO A 43 -7.42 -23.57 1.15
C PRO A 43 -6.09 -22.98 0.69
N VAL A 44 -5.36 -22.35 1.61
CA VAL A 44 -4.02 -21.83 1.33
C VAL A 44 -3.07 -23.00 1.06
N ASN A 45 -2.39 -22.98 -0.08
CA ASN A 45 -1.34 -23.94 -0.38
C ASN A 45 0.01 -23.43 0.18
N PRO A 46 0.61 -24.09 1.18
CA PRO A 46 1.88 -23.66 1.75
C PRO A 46 3.06 -23.77 0.77
N ASP A 47 2.92 -24.54 -0.32
CA ASP A 47 3.99 -24.70 -1.32
C ASP A 47 4.17 -23.45 -2.20
N PHE A 48 3.25 -22.48 -2.13
CA PHE A 48 3.38 -21.21 -2.83
C PHE A 48 4.26 -20.18 -2.09
N PHE A 49 4.68 -20.46 -0.85
CA PHE A 49 5.64 -19.61 -0.15
C PHE A 49 7.08 -19.91 -0.59
N ILE A 50 7.90 -18.86 -0.75
CA ILE A 50 9.31 -19.00 -1.13
C ILE A 50 10.09 -19.65 0.02
N ALA A 51 10.42 -20.93 -0.13
CA ALA A 51 11.08 -21.71 0.91
C ALA A 51 12.40 -21.09 1.40
N ALA A 52 13.17 -20.46 0.50
CA ALA A 52 14.43 -19.80 0.85
C ALA A 52 14.26 -18.59 1.80
N GLY A 53 13.08 -17.96 1.79
CA GLY A 53 12.71 -16.86 2.69
C GLY A 53 12.27 -17.32 4.08
N LEU A 54 12.06 -18.62 4.30
CA LEU A 54 11.64 -19.15 5.60
C LEU A 54 12.84 -19.31 6.56
N LEU A 55 12.60 -19.04 7.85
CA LEU A 55 13.55 -19.31 8.93
C LEU A 55 13.34 -20.71 9.53
N GLU A 56 12.12 -21.23 9.47
CA GLU A 56 11.73 -22.57 9.91
C GLU A 56 10.64 -23.12 8.98
N PRO A 57 10.44 -24.44 8.91
CA PRO A 57 9.34 -25.03 8.15
C PRO A 57 7.97 -24.47 8.60
N ILE A 58 7.06 -24.30 7.65
CA ILE A 58 5.69 -23.84 7.95
C ILE A 58 5.01 -24.90 8.82
N THR A 59 4.42 -24.45 9.93
CA THR A 59 3.69 -25.32 10.88
C THR A 59 2.24 -24.90 10.99
N LYS A 60 1.37 -25.81 11.45
CA LYS A 60 -0.04 -25.52 11.74
C LYS A 60 -0.22 -25.30 13.24
N VAL A 61 -0.97 -24.27 13.61
CA VAL A 61 -1.30 -23.92 15.00
C VAL A 61 -2.72 -23.38 15.09
N ASP A 62 -3.40 -23.59 16.21
CA ASP A 62 -4.62 -22.87 16.51
C ASP A 62 -4.29 -21.42 16.85
N TYR A 63 -4.89 -20.46 16.13
CA TYR A 63 -4.64 -19.04 16.32
C TYR A 63 -5.94 -18.25 16.37
N LYS A 64 -5.98 -17.24 17.25
CA LYS A 64 -7.13 -16.37 17.41
C LYS A 64 -7.10 -15.25 16.36
N LEU A 65 -8.12 -15.22 15.50
CA LEU A 65 -8.28 -14.22 14.45
C LEU A 65 -8.75 -12.88 15.02
N SER A 66 -8.72 -11.83 14.20
CA SER A 66 -9.11 -10.46 14.58
C SER A 66 -10.58 -10.34 14.99
N ASP A 67 -11.46 -11.21 14.50
CA ASP A 67 -12.87 -11.30 14.89
C ASP A 67 -13.10 -12.05 16.21
N GLY A 68 -12.03 -12.56 16.81
CA GLY A 68 -12.03 -13.30 18.07
C GLY A 68 -12.30 -14.80 17.92
N SER A 69 -12.57 -15.30 16.72
CA SER A 69 -12.67 -16.74 16.44
C SER A 69 -11.31 -17.42 16.47
N THR A 70 -11.29 -18.74 16.68
CA THR A 70 -10.06 -19.55 16.59
C THR A 70 -10.12 -20.39 15.32
N ALA A 71 -9.01 -20.41 14.57
CA ALA A 71 -8.86 -21.23 13.37
C ALA A 71 -7.49 -21.90 13.32
N GLU A 72 -7.41 -23.05 12.65
CA GLU A 72 -6.13 -23.67 12.28
C GLU A 72 -5.43 -22.75 11.27
N CYS A 73 -4.24 -22.27 11.61
CA CYS A 73 -3.46 -21.33 10.82
C CYS A 73 -2.07 -21.89 10.52
N TYR A 74 -1.54 -21.55 9.35
CA TYR A 74 -0.12 -21.65 9.07
C TYR A 74 0.63 -20.58 9.85
N LYS A 75 1.58 -21.00 10.68
CA LYS A 75 2.62 -20.15 11.26
C LYS A 75 3.80 -20.11 10.30
N ILE A 76 4.07 -18.92 9.78
CA ILE A 76 5.12 -18.68 8.80
C ILE A 76 6.11 -17.71 9.41
N VAL A 77 7.35 -18.14 9.58
CA VAL A 77 8.43 -17.30 10.11
C VAL A 77 9.42 -17.03 8.98
N THR A 78 9.57 -15.76 8.63
CA THR A 78 10.35 -15.32 7.47
C THR A 78 11.58 -14.52 7.88
N LYS A 79 12.59 -14.57 7.02
CA LYS A 79 13.74 -13.65 7.03
C LYS A 79 13.26 -12.27 6.58
N SER A 80 13.90 -11.21 7.08
CA SER A 80 13.60 -9.84 6.62
C SER A 80 14.39 -9.41 5.38
N ILE A 81 15.28 -10.29 4.87
CA ILE A 81 16.04 -10.07 3.66
C ILE A 81 15.53 -11.06 2.61
N PRO A 82 14.95 -10.58 1.49
CA PRO A 82 14.56 -11.41 0.36
C PRO A 82 15.75 -12.17 -0.22
N THR A 83 15.49 -13.37 -0.71
CA THR A 83 16.52 -14.25 -1.28
C THR A 83 16.55 -14.23 -2.81
N GLU A 84 15.47 -13.75 -3.41
CA GLU A 84 15.14 -13.87 -4.83
C GLU A 84 15.41 -12.58 -5.62
N HIS A 85 15.80 -11.50 -4.95
CA HIS A 85 16.23 -10.27 -5.59
C HIS A 85 17.26 -9.55 -4.72
N GLN A 86 18.16 -8.80 -5.36
CA GLN A 86 19.10 -7.96 -4.65
C GLN A 86 18.39 -6.73 -4.10
N MET A 87 18.58 -6.45 -2.82
CA MET A 87 18.16 -5.20 -2.19
C MET A 87 19.27 -4.16 -2.36
N GLY A 88 18.93 -3.04 -2.99
CA GLY A 88 19.83 -1.94 -3.26
C GLY A 88 20.77 -2.20 -4.44
N PRO A 89 21.57 -1.19 -4.83
CA PRO A 89 21.73 0.11 -4.17
C PRO A 89 20.51 1.02 -4.28
N TRP A 90 20.37 1.95 -3.32
CA TRP A 90 19.30 2.96 -3.28
C TRP A 90 19.79 4.33 -3.74
N CYS A 91 21.11 4.54 -3.67
CA CYS A 91 21.76 5.78 -3.98
C CYS A 91 22.74 5.62 -5.16
N PRO A 92 22.58 6.38 -6.25
CA PRO A 92 23.61 6.48 -7.26
C PRO A 92 24.87 7.13 -6.67
N THR A 93 26.01 6.87 -7.29
CA THR A 93 27.32 7.37 -6.84
C THR A 93 27.79 8.59 -7.62
N ASN A 94 27.21 8.83 -8.80
CA ASN A 94 27.51 9.96 -9.65
C ASN A 94 26.24 10.54 -10.28
N ILE A 95 26.24 11.84 -10.57
CA ILE A 95 25.12 12.54 -11.23
C ILE A 95 24.86 12.07 -12.68
N ASN A 96 25.72 11.24 -13.24
CA ASN A 96 25.53 10.63 -14.56
C ASN A 96 25.04 9.17 -14.48
N ASP A 97 24.88 8.62 -13.28
CA ASP A 97 24.39 7.26 -13.10
C ASP A 97 22.90 7.16 -13.50
N GLY A 98 22.53 6.03 -14.10
CA GLY A 98 21.15 5.71 -14.46
C GLY A 98 20.33 5.15 -13.31
N ALA A 99 19.05 4.92 -13.58
CA ALA A 99 18.08 4.38 -12.62
C ALA A 99 18.48 3.00 -12.04
N ASP A 100 19.27 2.20 -12.76
CA ASP A 100 19.75 0.89 -12.30
C ASP A 100 20.75 0.98 -11.12
N LYS A 101 21.22 2.18 -10.78
CA LYS A 101 22.14 2.44 -9.67
C LYS A 101 21.46 3.08 -8.45
N GLY A 102 20.15 3.27 -8.50
CA GLY A 102 19.39 3.88 -7.40
C GLY A 102 18.10 3.16 -7.08
N GLY A 103 17.39 3.71 -6.10
CA GLY A 103 16.08 3.23 -5.68
C GLY A 103 14.93 4.05 -6.29
N ILE A 104 13.80 4.03 -5.59
CA ILE A 104 12.61 4.81 -5.92
C ILE A 104 12.37 5.87 -4.86
N TRP A 105 12.05 7.08 -5.30
CA TRP A 105 11.60 8.18 -4.46
C TRP A 105 10.11 8.42 -4.67
N MET A 106 9.33 8.33 -3.59
CA MET A 106 7.87 8.49 -3.63
C MET A 106 7.49 9.89 -3.15
N GLU A 107 6.89 10.69 -4.03
CA GLU A 107 6.41 12.04 -3.70
C GLU A 107 5.04 12.28 -4.33
N GLY A 108 4.06 12.76 -3.55
CA GLY A 108 2.72 13.06 -4.08
C GLY A 108 1.99 11.87 -4.74
N GLY A 109 2.35 10.63 -4.39
CA GLY A 109 1.83 9.41 -5.01
C GLY A 109 2.48 9.04 -6.35
N ILE A 110 3.55 9.73 -6.74
CA ILE A 110 4.34 9.47 -7.94
C ILE A 110 5.65 8.79 -7.53
N ALA A 111 6.01 7.74 -8.25
CA ALA A 111 7.31 7.08 -8.13
C ALA A 111 8.30 7.74 -9.10
N HIS A 112 9.44 8.17 -8.58
CA HIS A 112 10.56 8.71 -9.34
C HIS A 112 11.77 7.80 -9.21
N ASP A 113 12.43 7.50 -10.32
CA ASP A 113 13.73 6.82 -10.26
C ASP A 113 14.77 7.74 -9.62
N VAL A 114 15.50 7.22 -8.63
CA VAL A 114 16.61 7.94 -8.00
C VAL A 114 17.85 7.75 -8.84
N ASP A 115 17.88 8.38 -10.01
CA ASP A 115 19.06 8.43 -10.87
C ASP A 115 19.91 9.69 -10.57
N GLY A 116 21.05 9.80 -11.23
CA GLY A 116 21.94 10.94 -11.07
C GLY A 116 21.30 12.27 -11.49
N ALA A 117 20.41 12.25 -12.49
CA ALA A 117 19.70 13.43 -12.97
C ALA A 117 18.66 13.92 -11.94
N PHE A 118 17.96 12.99 -11.30
CA PHE A 118 17.03 13.26 -10.20
C PHE A 118 17.77 13.91 -9.04
N ILE A 119 18.87 13.31 -8.56
CA ILE A 119 19.70 13.85 -7.47
C ILE A 119 20.20 15.27 -7.80
N LYS A 120 20.60 15.52 -9.05
CA LYS A 120 21.02 16.85 -9.52
C LYS A 120 19.87 17.87 -9.50
N ASN A 121 18.63 17.43 -9.72
CA ASN A 121 17.44 18.26 -9.84
C ASN A 121 16.69 18.52 -8.51
N MET A 122 17.12 17.91 -7.39
CA MET A 122 16.35 17.96 -6.14
C MET A 122 16.08 19.37 -5.61
N ALA A 123 17.01 20.32 -5.79
CA ALA A 123 16.77 21.72 -5.43
C ALA A 123 15.57 22.33 -6.17
N SER A 124 15.41 22.02 -7.46
CA SER A 124 14.27 22.50 -8.25
C SER A 124 13.00 21.73 -7.92
N PHE A 125 13.14 20.42 -7.70
CA PHE A 125 12.04 19.54 -7.31
C PHE A 125 11.36 20.04 -6.02
N TYR A 126 12.14 20.36 -4.99
CA TYR A 126 11.64 20.88 -3.70
C TYR A 126 11.56 22.41 -3.62
N LYS A 127 12.01 23.13 -4.65
CA LYS A 127 12.12 24.60 -4.66
C LYS A 127 12.95 25.13 -3.49
N ASP A 128 14.01 24.41 -3.13
CA ASP A 128 14.88 24.72 -2.01
C ASP A 128 16.33 24.42 -2.38
N ALA A 129 17.14 25.48 -2.48
CA ALA A 129 18.54 25.42 -2.87
C ALA A 129 19.44 24.71 -1.84
N THR A 130 18.93 24.42 -0.64
CA THR A 130 19.69 23.64 0.35
C THR A 130 19.86 22.19 -0.06
N TRP A 131 19.00 21.65 -0.94
CA TRP A 131 19.12 20.30 -1.49
C TRP A 131 20.25 20.18 -2.51
N LYS A 132 21.45 19.86 -2.02
CA LYS A 132 22.63 19.61 -2.86
C LYS A 132 23.45 18.44 -2.31
N MET A 133 23.20 17.25 -2.87
CA MET A 133 23.85 16.00 -2.43
C MET A 133 25.05 15.57 -3.27
N TYR A 134 25.55 16.44 -4.15
CA TYR A 134 26.65 16.13 -5.06
C TYR A 134 27.74 17.20 -5.03
N ASN A 135 28.96 16.77 -5.33
CA ASN A 135 30.17 17.58 -5.36
C ASN A 135 30.40 18.19 -6.75
N ALA A 136 31.36 19.11 -6.86
CA ALA A 136 31.66 19.79 -8.11
C ALA A 136 32.12 18.84 -9.24
N ASP A 137 32.71 17.71 -8.89
CA ASP A 137 33.13 16.64 -9.81
C ASP A 137 31.98 15.70 -10.21
N GLY A 138 30.78 15.91 -9.65
CA GLY A 138 29.60 15.10 -9.90
C GLY A 138 29.47 13.84 -9.03
N SER A 139 30.41 13.58 -8.12
CA SER A 139 30.24 12.51 -7.12
C SER A 139 29.10 12.84 -6.16
N ILE A 140 28.33 11.83 -5.76
CA ILE A 140 27.22 11.96 -4.82
C ILE A 140 27.68 11.57 -3.41
N ASN A 141 27.27 12.35 -2.41
CA ASN A 141 27.54 12.07 -1.01
C ASN A 141 26.65 10.92 -0.55
N VAL A 142 27.20 9.71 -0.49
CA VAL A 142 26.46 8.50 -0.09
C VAL A 142 26.97 7.99 1.26
N THR A 143 26.06 7.64 2.18
CA THR A 143 26.46 6.98 3.44
C THR A 143 27.01 5.59 3.15
N ASN A 144 28.15 5.21 3.74
CA ASN A 144 28.84 3.96 3.40
C ASN A 144 29.07 3.02 4.60
N SER A 145 28.53 3.36 5.77
CA SER A 145 28.58 2.53 6.97
C SER A 145 27.22 2.49 7.67
N LYS A 146 27.06 1.54 8.60
CA LYS A 146 25.88 1.45 9.45
C LYS A 146 25.66 2.73 10.25
N GLU A 147 26.73 3.23 10.88
CA GLU A 147 26.70 4.43 11.73
C GLU A 147 26.34 5.68 10.91
N ALA A 148 26.89 5.81 9.70
CA ALA A 148 26.56 6.90 8.79
C ALA A 148 25.09 6.84 8.34
N CYS A 149 24.61 5.64 7.95
CA CYS A 149 23.20 5.42 7.62
C CYS A 149 22.29 5.80 8.81
N GLU A 150 22.55 5.30 10.02
CA GLU A 150 21.71 5.57 11.20
C GLU A 150 21.71 7.06 11.58
N ALA A 151 22.86 7.73 11.45
CA ALA A 151 22.98 9.16 11.72
C ALA A 151 22.28 10.04 10.67
N ALA A 152 22.24 9.59 9.41
CA ALA A 152 21.57 10.27 8.31
C ALA A 152 20.06 9.96 8.23
N ALA A 153 19.63 8.78 8.70
CA ALA A 153 18.25 8.29 8.60
C ALA A 153 17.35 8.72 9.78
N ARG A 154 17.90 9.29 10.86
CA ARG A 154 17.12 9.74 12.01
C ARG A 154 16.40 11.07 11.71
N PRO A 155 15.24 11.36 12.36
CA PRO A 155 14.50 12.60 12.10
C PRO A 155 15.30 13.88 12.34
N ASP A 156 16.12 13.91 13.40
CA ASP A 156 17.07 14.99 13.66
C ASP A 156 18.42 14.65 13.01
N VAL A 157 18.47 14.73 11.69
CA VAL A 157 19.63 14.35 10.87
C VAL A 157 20.91 14.97 11.43
N ASP A 158 21.93 14.14 11.63
CA ASP A 158 23.22 14.63 12.09
C ASP A 158 23.75 15.73 11.15
N PRO A 159 24.21 16.89 11.68
CA PRO A 159 24.73 17.96 10.85
C PRO A 159 25.82 17.52 9.87
N ALA A 160 26.63 16.50 10.21
CA ALA A 160 27.66 15.97 9.33
C ALA A 160 27.11 15.22 8.09
N TYR A 161 25.88 14.70 8.17
CA TYR A 161 25.24 13.92 7.11
C TYR A 161 24.06 14.63 6.44
N LYS A 162 23.90 15.93 6.68
CA LYS A 162 22.95 16.75 5.90
C LYS A 162 23.34 16.69 4.42
N ASN A 163 22.35 16.53 3.56
CA ASN A 163 22.54 16.35 2.11
C ASN A 163 23.40 15.14 1.73
N PHE A 164 23.26 14.04 2.45
CA PHE A 164 23.71 12.73 1.99
C PHE A 164 22.53 11.95 1.42
N CYS A 165 22.77 11.23 0.32
CA CYS A 165 21.91 10.14 -0.07
C CYS A 165 22.10 8.98 0.91
N VAL A 166 20.99 8.54 1.52
CA VAL A 166 20.99 7.55 2.60
C VAL A 166 20.97 6.14 2.03
N GLN A 167 22.11 5.46 2.09
CA GLN A 167 22.28 4.07 1.71
C GLN A 167 22.40 3.20 2.98
N CYS A 168 21.27 2.63 3.39
CA CYS A 168 21.20 1.65 4.47
C CYS A 168 21.15 0.25 3.86
N MET A 169 22.26 -0.50 3.96
CA MET A 169 22.32 -1.86 3.45
C MET A 169 21.56 -2.82 4.38
N PRO A 170 20.87 -3.85 3.82
CA PRO A 170 20.21 -4.86 4.64
C PRO A 170 21.16 -5.57 5.62
N SER A 171 22.45 -5.72 5.26
CA SER A 171 23.47 -6.30 6.12
C SER A 171 23.73 -5.51 7.43
N TYR A 172 23.30 -4.25 7.52
CA TYR A 172 23.43 -3.46 8.75
C TYR A 172 22.42 -3.86 9.82
N VAL A 173 21.36 -4.56 9.41
CA VAL A 173 20.24 -4.96 10.26
C VAL A 173 20.04 -6.46 10.14
N ASP A 174 20.59 -7.20 11.10
CA ASP A 174 20.46 -8.65 11.18
C ASP A 174 19.42 -9.08 12.24
N GLY A 175 18.93 -10.30 12.13
CA GLY A 175 18.07 -10.93 13.14
C GLY A 175 16.61 -10.48 13.14
N LEU A 176 16.20 -9.60 12.20
CA LEU A 176 14.79 -9.27 12.04
C LEU A 176 14.04 -10.46 11.43
N LYS A 177 12.97 -10.87 12.11
CA LYS A 177 12.04 -11.90 11.64
C LYS A 177 10.62 -11.37 11.64
N GLN A 178 9.83 -11.81 10.68
CA GLN A 178 8.39 -11.56 10.67
C GLN A 178 7.65 -12.89 10.86
N ILE A 179 6.62 -12.86 11.70
CA ILE A 179 5.77 -14.02 11.98
C ILE A 179 4.38 -13.69 11.46
N PHE A 180 3.90 -14.54 10.55
CA PHE A 180 2.56 -14.45 9.99
C PHE A 180 1.74 -15.66 10.45
N TYR A 181 0.46 -15.41 10.72
CA TYR A 181 -0.54 -16.43 10.96
C TYR A 181 -1.60 -16.30 9.87
N ILE A 182 -1.69 -17.29 8.99
CA ILE A 182 -2.63 -17.29 7.87
C ILE A 182 -3.56 -18.49 8.03
N PRO A 183 -4.89 -18.31 8.07
CA PRO A 183 -5.84 -19.43 8.17
C PRO A 183 -5.62 -20.45 7.04
N VAL A 184 -5.62 -21.74 7.36
CA VAL A 184 -5.54 -22.82 6.36
C VAL A 184 -6.73 -22.73 5.40
N VAL A 185 -7.91 -22.42 5.95
CA VAL A 185 -9.13 -22.12 5.21
C VAL A 185 -9.44 -20.63 5.45
N PRO A 186 -9.24 -19.76 4.45
CA PRO A 186 -9.49 -18.33 4.60
C PRO A 186 -10.92 -18.03 5.03
N VAL A 187 -11.08 -17.11 5.98
CA VAL A 187 -12.38 -16.61 6.43
C VAL A 187 -12.57 -15.22 5.82
N LYS A 188 -13.71 -15.03 5.15
CA LYS A 188 -14.07 -13.73 4.59
C LYS A 188 -14.29 -12.72 5.70
N SER A 189 -13.56 -11.61 5.66
CA SER A 189 -13.78 -10.51 6.60
C SER A 189 -15.10 -9.79 6.30
N SER A 190 -15.82 -9.40 7.35
CA SER A 190 -17.05 -8.61 7.26
C SER A 190 -16.80 -7.11 7.02
N SER A 191 -15.54 -6.68 7.12
CA SER A 191 -15.11 -5.31 6.88
C SER A 191 -13.69 -5.27 6.34
N ASP A 192 -13.36 -4.21 5.61
CA ASP A 192 -11.99 -3.96 5.19
C ASP A 192 -11.15 -3.63 6.42
N THR A 193 -10.30 -4.58 6.81
CA THR A 193 -9.27 -4.31 7.81
C THR A 193 -8.11 -3.65 7.08
N LYS A 194 -7.82 -2.38 7.40
CA LYS A 194 -6.53 -1.81 7.02
C LYS A 194 -5.45 -2.68 7.64
N ILE A 195 -4.66 -3.34 6.81
CA ILE A 195 -3.42 -3.98 7.25
C ILE A 195 -2.51 -2.82 7.68
N ILE A 196 -2.56 -2.49 8.96
CA ILE A 196 -1.56 -1.62 9.56
C ILE A 196 -0.35 -2.52 9.70
N CYS A 197 0.61 -2.40 8.77
CA CYS A 197 1.94 -2.96 8.99
C CYS A 197 2.37 -2.52 10.38
N HIS A 198 2.52 -3.49 11.29
CA HIS A 198 2.82 -3.21 12.69
C HIS A 198 4.00 -2.26 12.71
N LYS A 199 3.88 -1.18 13.49
CA LYS A 199 4.96 -0.22 13.71
C LYS A 199 6.08 -0.90 14.51
N ALA A 200 6.78 -1.86 13.91
CA ALA A 200 8.05 -2.38 14.43
C ALA A 200 9.20 -1.39 14.19
N ALA A 201 8.92 -0.23 13.56
CA ALA A 201 9.88 0.85 13.30
C ALA A 201 9.47 2.22 13.90
N THR A 202 8.54 2.29 14.87
CA THR A 202 8.13 3.60 15.44
C THR A 202 9.19 4.33 16.24
N LYS A 203 10.35 3.71 16.50
CA LYS A 203 11.50 4.40 17.08
C LYS A 203 12.51 4.94 16.06
N TRP A 204 12.37 4.61 14.78
CA TRP A 204 13.36 4.98 13.76
C TRP A 204 12.82 5.82 12.61
N TRP A 205 11.50 6.08 12.56
CA TRP A 205 10.86 6.84 11.47
C TRP A 205 9.80 7.81 12.03
N GLN A 206 10.21 8.80 12.84
CA GLN A 206 9.34 9.91 13.26
C GLN A 206 9.78 11.25 12.65
N GLY A 207 9.91 11.29 11.32
CA GLY A 207 10.30 12.49 10.59
C GLY A 207 9.31 12.98 9.54
N TRP A 208 8.24 12.25 9.26
CA TRP A 208 7.19 12.70 8.34
C TRP A 208 5.92 13.04 9.13
N THR A 209 5.60 14.33 9.13
CA THR A 209 4.44 14.92 9.82
C THR A 209 3.14 14.35 9.25
N SER A 210 2.59 13.37 9.97
CA SER A 210 1.28 12.76 9.69
C SER A 210 0.12 13.56 10.28
N THR A 211 0.09 14.89 10.08
CA THR A 211 -0.98 15.74 10.64
C THR A 211 -2.38 15.50 10.05
N GLU A 212 -2.59 14.48 9.21
CA GLU A 212 -3.94 14.13 8.69
C GLU A 212 -4.33 12.64 8.76
N TRP A 213 -3.79 11.85 9.70
CA TRP A 213 -4.29 10.47 9.89
C TRP A 213 -4.65 10.05 11.32
N THR A 214 -4.70 10.97 12.28
CA THR A 214 -5.07 10.65 13.67
C THR A 214 -6.45 11.16 14.05
N LYS A 215 -7.49 10.38 13.70
CA LYS A 215 -8.65 10.24 14.58
C LYS A 215 -9.10 8.78 14.66
N ARG A 216 -8.98 8.25 15.88
CA ARG A 216 -9.32 6.91 16.38
C ARG A 216 -8.35 5.81 15.92
N VAL A 217 -7.61 5.23 16.86
CA VAL A 217 -8.07 4.07 17.65
C VAL A 217 -7.17 3.93 18.88
N VAL A 218 -7.82 3.71 20.02
CA VAL A 218 -7.28 3.28 21.31
C VAL A 218 -7.01 1.78 21.24
N VAL A 219 -5.84 1.31 21.69
CA VAL A 219 -5.71 0.00 22.36
C VAL A 219 -4.53 0.05 23.34
N ASP A 220 -4.82 -0.12 24.63
CA ASP A 220 -3.91 -0.59 25.70
C ASP A 220 -4.06 -2.11 25.84
N PRO A 221 -3.14 -2.83 26.49
CA PRO A 221 -1.67 -2.72 26.48
C PRO A 221 -0.99 -3.94 25.81
#